data_AF-A0A950LWT9-F1
#
_entry.id   AF-A0A950LWT9-F1
#
_cell.length_a   1.000
_cell.length_b   1.000
_cell.length_c   1.000
_cell.angle_alpha   90.00
_cell.angle_beta   90.00
_cell.angle_gamma   90.00
#
_symmetry.space_group_name_H-M   'P 1'
#
loop_
_entity.id
_entity.type
_entity.pdbx_description
1 polymer ?
#
loop_
_entity_poly.entity_id
_entity_poly.type
_entity_poly.pdbx_seq_one_letter_code
_entity_poly.pdbx_strand_id
1 'polypeptide(L)'
;MRQKPVRLVCILLLQFLALAAFSQVTSRVTGTVQDSAGAVIPNAVVTLTNEATNVSVETKTTSSGTYVFEGIVPGAYTVTIAAPGFSTFVSKGNVLTIAQPMVVNTTMTVGRTEEQVTVSAEAEAVQTETPGDLGALVDARAMQTLPVVGSRGRSPIDLVEVSIPGVVDGGPLNSTGANIEGGGVSVNGSRDRAWNYTLDGIDTNETSAPGANFSPLRTNPDSIEGFRVITGSAGAEYGVTSGAQVILETRSGTNDFHGKLFWFYQTPGLNANDPANIEAKLPRPQFIQHIPGFSVGGPIFKNKTFFFVNMQFLHASQTFTVNSLVYTQQARLGNI
;
A
#
# COMPACT_ATOMS: atom_id res chain seq x y z
N MET A 1 35.05 -25.86 -8.44
CA MET A 1 35.27 -24.39 -8.28
C MET A 1 34.94 -23.55 -9.54
N ARG A 2 33.92 -23.88 -10.36
CA ARG A 2 33.60 -23.13 -11.60
C ARG A 2 32.15 -22.62 -11.74
N GLN A 3 31.33 -22.65 -10.68
CA GLN A 3 29.92 -22.19 -10.75
C GLN A 3 29.71 -20.70 -10.37
N LYS A 4 30.73 -20.01 -9.85
CA LYS A 4 30.64 -18.60 -9.46
C LYS A 4 30.29 -17.64 -10.62
N PRO A 5 30.88 -17.74 -11.83
CA PRO A 5 30.55 -16.82 -12.92
C PRO A 5 29.15 -17.06 -13.48
N VAL A 6 28.70 -18.32 -13.55
CA VAL A 6 27.35 -18.66 -14.03
C VAL A 6 26.27 -18.13 -13.08
N ARG A 7 26.46 -18.25 -11.76
CA ARG A 7 25.53 -17.67 -10.78
C ARG A 7 25.47 -16.14 -10.87
N LEU A 8 26.61 -15.47 -11.05
CA LEU A 8 26.66 -14.02 -11.18
C LEU A 8 25.95 -13.53 -12.45
N VAL A 9 26.16 -14.22 -13.58
CA VAL A 9 25.48 -13.92 -14.85
C VAL A 9 23.98 -14.18 -14.75
N CYS A 10 23.53 -15.27 -14.12
CA CYS A 10 22.12 -15.52 -13.89
C CYS A 10 21.46 -14.46 -12.99
N ILE A 11 22.14 -13.99 -11.94
CA ILE A 11 21.64 -12.91 -11.07
C ILE A 11 21.52 -11.59 -11.84
N LEU A 12 22.52 -11.24 -12.66
CA LEU A 12 22.47 -10.05 -13.52
C LEU A 12 21.38 -10.15 -14.59
N LEU A 13 21.17 -11.32 -15.18
CA LEU A 13 20.09 -11.54 -16.16
C LEU A 13 18.71 -11.43 -15.50
N LEU A 14 18.54 -11.99 -14.30
CA LEU A 14 17.30 -11.88 -13.51
C LEU A 14 17.02 -10.43 -13.10
N GLN A 15 18.05 -9.64 -12.77
CA GLN A 15 17.91 -8.21 -12.50
C GLN A 15 17.51 -7.41 -13.77
N PHE A 16 18.03 -7.78 -14.94
CA PHE A 16 17.64 -7.15 -16.21
C PHE A 16 16.23 -7.54 -16.67
N LEU A 17 15.78 -8.77 -16.41
CA LEU A 17 14.39 -9.17 -16.70
C LEU A 17 13.37 -8.48 -15.76
N ALA A 18 13.75 -8.16 -14.52
CA ALA A 18 12.89 -7.41 -13.60
C ALA A 18 12.62 -5.96 -14.07
N LEU A 19 13.46 -5.39 -14.93
CA LEU A 19 13.26 -4.05 -15.49
C LEU A 19 12.14 -3.99 -16.55
N ALA A 20 11.63 -5.13 -17.01
CA ALA A 20 10.57 -5.22 -18.03
C ALA A 20 9.16 -5.39 -17.43
N ALA A 21 9.03 -5.47 -16.10
CA ALA A 21 7.74 -5.46 -15.44
C ALA A 21 7.26 -4.01 -15.29
N PHE A 22 6.24 -3.63 -16.05
CA PHE A 22 5.51 -2.39 -15.78
C PHE A 22 4.52 -2.67 -14.65
N SER A 23 4.68 -2.00 -13.51
CA SER A 23 3.66 -1.99 -12.48
C SER A 23 2.36 -1.44 -13.06
N GLN A 24 1.24 -2.06 -12.72
CA GLN A 24 -0.06 -1.59 -13.19
C GLN A 24 -0.61 -0.64 -12.14
N VAL A 25 -0.29 0.63 -12.32
CA VAL A 25 -0.67 1.67 -11.38
C VAL A 25 -2.19 1.85 -11.42
N THR A 26 -2.81 1.99 -10.27
CA THR A 26 -4.28 1.81 -10.13
C THR A 26 -5.08 3.12 -10.05
N SER A 27 -4.44 4.29 -10.09
CA SER A 27 -5.13 5.57 -9.90
C SER A 27 -5.25 6.35 -11.20
N ARG A 28 -6.28 7.19 -11.29
CA ARG A 28 -6.59 7.97 -12.49
C ARG A 28 -6.90 9.42 -12.18
N VAL A 29 -6.64 10.30 -13.15
CA VAL A 29 -6.98 11.73 -13.06
C VAL A 29 -7.95 12.05 -14.18
N THR A 30 -9.11 12.60 -13.86
CA THR A 30 -10.12 13.01 -14.83
C THR A 30 -10.48 14.48 -14.64
N GLY A 31 -11.18 15.03 -15.61
CA GLY A 31 -11.72 16.37 -15.49
C GLY A 31 -12.47 16.79 -16.74
N THR A 32 -13.20 17.89 -16.59
CA THR A 32 -13.90 18.56 -17.69
C THR A 32 -13.39 19.99 -17.80
N VAL A 33 -13.17 20.43 -19.03
CA VAL A 33 -12.70 21.78 -19.36
C VAL A 33 -13.83 22.53 -20.05
N GLN A 34 -14.22 23.66 -19.46
CA GLN A 34 -15.29 24.54 -19.94
C GLN A 34 -14.83 25.99 -19.99
N ASP A 35 -15.54 26.84 -20.72
CA ASP A 35 -15.38 28.29 -20.68
C ASP A 35 -16.29 28.95 -19.62
N SER A 36 -16.16 30.26 -19.43
CA SER A 36 -16.98 31.04 -18.49
C SER A 36 -18.48 31.07 -18.84
N ALA A 37 -18.87 30.69 -20.06
CA ALA A 37 -20.26 30.56 -20.48
C ALA A 37 -20.82 29.13 -20.26
N GLY A 38 -19.99 28.20 -19.79
CA GLY A 38 -20.32 26.79 -19.57
C GLY A 38 -20.22 25.91 -20.82
N ALA A 39 -19.68 26.43 -21.93
CA ALA A 39 -19.42 25.62 -23.12
C ALA A 39 -18.16 24.78 -22.94
N VAL A 40 -18.20 23.52 -23.39
CA VAL A 40 -17.06 22.60 -23.31
C VAL A 40 -15.95 22.99 -24.30
N ILE A 41 -14.69 22.81 -23.90
CA ILE A 41 -13.52 23.13 -24.73
C ILE A 41 -12.87 21.83 -25.22
N PRO A 42 -13.09 21.42 -26.48
CA PRO A 42 -12.44 20.24 -27.06
C PRO A 42 -11.01 20.54 -27.51
N ASN A 43 -10.17 19.50 -27.60
CA ASN A 43 -8.77 19.56 -28.03
C ASN A 43 -7.86 20.50 -27.19
N ALA A 44 -8.26 20.87 -25.98
CA ALA A 44 -7.37 21.51 -25.03
C ALA A 44 -6.26 20.54 -24.65
N VAL A 45 -5.01 21.01 -24.64
CA VAL A 45 -3.84 20.23 -24.22
C VAL A 45 -3.81 20.24 -22.70
N VAL A 46 -3.81 19.05 -22.10
CA VAL A 46 -3.74 18.85 -20.65
C VAL A 46 -2.43 18.15 -20.34
N THR A 47 -1.61 18.79 -19.51
CA THR A 47 -0.34 18.24 -19.03
C THR A 47 -0.43 17.99 -17.53
N LEU A 48 -0.18 16.76 -17.13
CA LEU A 48 -0.15 16.33 -15.73
C LEU A 48 1.32 16.10 -15.33
N THR A 49 1.82 16.89 -14.39
CA THR A 49 3.23 16.86 -13.95
C THR A 49 3.31 16.43 -12.50
N ASN A 50 4.05 15.35 -12.22
CA ASN A 50 4.33 14.90 -10.87
C ASN A 50 5.34 15.85 -10.21
N GLU A 51 5.00 16.44 -9.07
CA GLU A 51 5.78 17.49 -8.44
C GLU A 51 7.08 16.99 -7.80
N ALA A 52 7.15 15.71 -7.41
CA ALA A 52 8.34 15.11 -6.80
C ALA A 52 9.40 14.66 -7.84
N THR A 53 8.95 14.33 -9.05
CA THR A 53 9.80 13.77 -10.12
C THR A 53 9.91 14.68 -11.35
N ASN A 54 9.09 15.72 -11.47
CA ASN A 54 8.94 16.57 -12.67
C ASN A 54 8.63 15.77 -13.95
N VAL A 55 8.20 14.52 -13.84
CA VAL A 55 7.74 13.73 -15.00
C VAL A 55 6.37 14.22 -15.40
N SER A 56 6.19 14.52 -16.68
CA SER A 56 4.93 14.99 -17.26
C SER A 56 4.35 13.98 -18.23
N VAL A 57 3.05 13.79 -18.18
CA VAL A 57 2.27 13.09 -19.21
C VAL A 57 1.25 14.06 -19.82
N GLU A 58 0.98 13.92 -21.11
CA GLU A 58 0.10 14.80 -21.85
C GLU A 58 -1.08 14.02 -22.45
N THR A 59 -2.26 14.64 -22.42
CA THR A 59 -3.44 14.18 -23.15
C THR A 59 -4.20 15.39 -23.71
N LYS A 60 -5.25 15.14 -24.49
CA LYS A 60 -6.13 16.19 -25.02
C LYS A 60 -7.57 15.96 -24.60
N THR A 61 -8.33 17.03 -24.43
CA THR A 61 -9.77 16.92 -24.16
C THR A 61 -10.52 16.36 -25.37
N THR A 62 -11.52 15.54 -25.10
CA THR A 62 -12.42 14.95 -26.10
C THR A 62 -13.38 15.98 -26.69
N SER A 63 -14.23 15.57 -27.63
CA SER A 63 -15.33 16.41 -28.15
C SER A 63 -16.30 16.89 -27.07
N SER A 64 -16.38 16.17 -25.94
CA SER A 64 -17.22 16.53 -24.79
C SER A 64 -16.48 17.40 -23.76
N GLY A 65 -15.24 17.85 -24.06
CA GLY A 65 -14.41 18.64 -23.16
C GLY A 65 -13.82 17.87 -21.98
N THR A 66 -13.97 16.56 -21.95
CA THR A 66 -13.45 15.71 -20.87
C THR A 66 -12.04 15.20 -21.17
N TYR A 67 -11.25 14.92 -20.15
CA TYR A 67 -9.96 14.25 -20.28
C TYR A 67 -9.79 13.17 -19.21
N VAL A 68 -8.88 12.23 -19.48
CA VAL A 68 -8.51 11.16 -18.57
C VAL A 68 -7.03 10.81 -18.69
N PHE A 69 -6.40 10.60 -17.55
CA PHE A 69 -5.10 9.97 -17.39
C PHE A 69 -5.29 8.69 -16.59
N GLU A 70 -4.98 7.54 -17.18
CA GLU A 70 -5.04 6.24 -16.52
C GLU A 70 -3.66 5.82 -16.03
N GLY A 71 -3.59 5.08 -14.93
CA GLY A 71 -2.35 4.49 -14.43
C GLY A 71 -1.34 5.49 -13.90
N ILE A 72 -1.81 6.48 -13.14
CA ILE A 72 -0.98 7.53 -12.55
C ILE A 72 -0.60 7.18 -11.12
N VAL A 73 0.70 7.26 -10.82
CA VAL A 73 1.26 6.90 -9.51
C VAL A 73 0.72 7.87 -8.46
N PRO A 74 0.34 7.42 -7.26
CA PRO A 74 -0.03 8.32 -6.17
C PRO A 74 1.06 9.37 -5.90
N GLY A 75 0.65 10.60 -5.62
CA GLY A 75 1.57 11.72 -5.41
C GLY A 75 0.91 13.08 -5.60
N ALA A 76 1.69 14.15 -5.42
CA ALA A 76 1.26 15.52 -5.70
C ALA A 76 1.50 15.86 -7.17
N TYR A 77 0.49 16.48 -7.80
CA TYR A 77 0.50 16.81 -9.21
C TYR A 77 0.09 18.26 -9.49
N THR A 78 0.78 18.83 -10.47
CA THR A 78 0.36 20.04 -11.15
C THR A 78 -0.39 19.68 -12.44
N VAL A 79 -1.59 20.22 -12.62
CA VAL A 79 -2.39 20.11 -13.85
C VAL A 79 -2.28 21.42 -14.61
N THR A 80 -1.77 21.38 -15.84
CA THR A 80 -1.68 22.53 -16.73
C THR A 80 -2.59 22.32 -17.94
N ILE A 81 -3.41 23.30 -18.28
CA ILE A 81 -4.35 23.23 -19.40
C ILE A 81 -4.14 24.42 -20.33
N ALA A 82 -3.94 24.15 -21.61
CA ALA A 82 -3.75 25.15 -22.64
C ALA A 82 -4.71 24.91 -23.82
N ALA A 83 -5.40 25.96 -24.25
CA ALA A 83 -6.28 25.95 -25.41
C ALA A 83 -6.13 27.27 -26.19
N PRO A 84 -6.12 27.25 -27.53
CA PRO A 84 -6.05 28.48 -28.32
C PRO A 84 -7.20 29.45 -27.98
N GLY A 85 -6.88 30.72 -27.74
CA GLY A 85 -7.86 31.75 -27.40
C GLY A 85 -8.24 31.83 -25.90
N PHE A 86 -7.60 31.02 -25.06
CA PHE A 86 -7.79 31.02 -23.61
C PHE A 86 -6.46 31.22 -22.88
N SER A 87 -6.52 31.81 -21.68
CA SER A 87 -5.39 31.88 -20.77
C SER A 87 -5.03 30.49 -20.24
N THR A 88 -3.74 30.21 -20.04
CA THR A 88 -3.29 28.92 -19.51
C THR A 88 -3.73 28.76 -18.06
N PHE A 89 -4.39 27.65 -17.77
CA PHE A 89 -4.77 27.28 -16.41
C PHE A 89 -3.71 26.37 -15.79
N VAL A 90 -3.36 26.63 -14.52
CA VAL A 90 -2.44 25.81 -13.75
C VAL A 90 -3.04 25.55 -12.36
N SER A 91 -3.34 24.30 -12.05
CA SER A 91 -3.69 23.87 -10.69
C SER A 91 -2.48 23.16 -10.07
N LYS A 92 -2.04 23.56 -8.89
CA LYS A 92 -0.90 22.94 -8.17
C LYS A 92 -1.33 22.27 -6.88
N GLY A 93 -0.52 21.31 -6.41
CA GLY A 93 -0.73 20.63 -5.13
C GLY A 93 -1.91 19.65 -5.14
N ASN A 94 -2.33 19.16 -6.30
CA ASN A 94 -3.42 18.19 -6.39
C ASN A 94 -2.91 16.82 -5.93
N VAL A 95 -3.38 16.34 -4.79
CA VAL A 95 -2.92 15.07 -4.21
C VAL A 95 -3.74 13.91 -4.76
N LEU A 96 -3.09 13.04 -5.54
CA LEU A 96 -3.65 11.77 -5.99
C LEU A 96 -3.32 10.67 -4.98
N THR A 97 -4.35 9.99 -4.48
CA THR A 97 -4.23 8.90 -3.50
C THR A 97 -4.52 7.53 -4.11
N ILE A 98 -4.16 6.47 -3.38
CA ILE A 98 -4.20 5.09 -3.86
C ILE A 98 -5.62 4.64 -4.22
N ALA A 99 -5.77 4.15 -5.45
CA ALA A 99 -7.02 3.64 -6.02
C ALA A 99 -8.19 4.61 -5.89
N GLN A 100 -7.90 5.92 -5.79
CA GLN A 100 -8.89 6.99 -5.66
C GLN A 100 -8.76 7.92 -6.87
N PRO A 101 -9.77 7.97 -7.76
CA PRO A 101 -9.78 8.93 -8.85
C PRO A 101 -9.73 10.36 -8.33
N MET A 102 -8.92 11.20 -8.96
CA MET A 102 -8.87 12.65 -8.70
C MET A 102 -9.55 13.39 -9.85
N VAL A 103 -10.48 14.28 -9.54
CA VAL A 103 -11.20 15.09 -10.53
C VAL A 103 -10.73 16.53 -10.46
N VAL A 104 -10.26 17.07 -11.58
CA VAL A 104 -9.85 18.48 -11.70
C VAL A 104 -10.65 19.13 -12.81
N ASN A 105 -11.85 19.61 -12.47
CA ASN A 105 -12.68 20.39 -13.39
C ASN A 105 -12.15 21.81 -13.47
N THR A 106 -12.20 22.41 -14.67
CA THR A 106 -11.64 23.74 -14.91
C THR A 106 -12.57 24.58 -15.76
N THR A 107 -12.72 25.85 -15.37
CA THR A 107 -13.32 26.91 -16.19
C THR A 107 -12.19 27.82 -16.70
N MET A 108 -11.92 27.78 -18.00
CA MET A 108 -10.89 28.61 -18.64
C MET A 108 -11.43 30.01 -18.92
N THR A 109 -10.59 31.01 -18.71
CA THR A 109 -10.88 32.40 -19.05
C THR A 109 -10.37 32.72 -20.46
N VAL A 110 -11.16 33.50 -21.21
CA VAL A 110 -10.75 33.99 -22.53
C VAL A 110 -9.58 34.94 -22.35
N GLY A 111 -8.52 34.72 -23.12
CA GLY A 111 -7.28 35.48 -23.01
C GLY A 111 -6.19 34.90 -23.90
N ARG A 112 -4.95 35.38 -23.74
CA ARG A 112 -3.80 34.84 -24.47
C ARG A 112 -3.17 33.71 -23.67
N THR A 113 -2.64 32.70 -24.35
CA THR A 113 -1.93 31.55 -23.74
C THR A 113 -0.73 31.97 -22.88
N GLU A 114 -0.21 33.19 -23.04
CA GLU A 114 0.87 33.77 -22.23
C GLU A 114 0.40 34.21 -20.84
N GLU A 115 -0.91 34.42 -20.64
CA GLU A 115 -1.48 34.75 -19.34
C GLU A 115 -1.77 33.45 -18.56
N GLN A 116 -1.29 33.39 -17.31
CA GLN A 116 -1.39 32.21 -16.46
C GLN A 116 -2.34 32.46 -15.28
N VAL A 117 -3.33 31.60 -15.11
CA VAL A 117 -4.18 31.54 -13.91
C VAL A 117 -3.69 30.36 -13.06
N THR A 118 -3.15 30.65 -11.87
CA THR A 118 -2.69 29.62 -10.93
C THR A 118 -3.70 29.45 -9.80
N VAL A 119 -4.15 28.21 -9.57
CA VAL A 119 -5.00 27.82 -8.45
C VAL A 119 -4.22 26.88 -7.53
N SER A 120 -4.29 27.13 -6.23
CA SER A 120 -3.80 26.21 -5.20
C SER A 120 -4.93 25.28 -4.79
N ALA A 121 -4.73 23.97 -4.87
CA ALA A 121 -5.71 22.99 -4.44
C ALA A 121 -5.75 22.93 -2.89
N GLU A 122 -6.68 23.66 -2.26
CA GLU A 122 -6.89 23.63 -0.80
C GLU A 122 -8.20 22.93 -0.37
N ALA A 123 -9.00 22.42 -1.32
CA ALA A 123 -10.30 21.82 -1.02
C ALA A 123 -10.28 20.28 -1.07
N GLU A 124 -10.85 19.63 -0.04
CA GLU A 124 -11.25 18.23 -0.12
C GLU A 124 -12.33 18.10 -1.21
N ALA A 125 -11.96 17.51 -2.35
CA ALA A 125 -12.90 17.26 -3.43
C ALA A 125 -13.88 16.13 -3.02
N VAL A 126 -15.17 16.40 -3.13
CA VAL A 126 -16.21 15.37 -2.98
C VAL A 126 -16.00 14.31 -4.06
N GLN A 127 -15.84 13.06 -3.63
CA GLN A 127 -15.59 11.95 -4.53
C GLN A 127 -16.88 11.56 -5.26
N THR A 128 -16.96 11.85 -6.56
CA THR A 128 -18.10 11.50 -7.42
C THR A 128 -17.82 10.33 -8.38
N GLU A 129 -16.57 9.89 -8.45
CA GLU A 129 -16.10 8.91 -9.44
C GLU A 129 -15.83 7.52 -8.86
N THR A 130 -15.98 7.32 -7.54
CA THR A 130 -15.96 5.97 -6.94
C THR A 130 -17.38 5.40 -6.87
N PRO A 131 -17.58 4.09 -7.06
CA PRO A 131 -18.89 3.40 -6.99
C PRO A 131 -19.65 3.44 -5.65
N GLY A 132 -19.35 4.36 -4.74
CA GLY A 132 -19.83 4.29 -3.36
C GLY A 132 -19.08 3.25 -2.52
N ASP A 133 -17.83 2.96 -2.89
CA ASP A 133 -16.94 2.05 -2.17
C ASP A 133 -16.87 2.43 -0.69
N LEU A 134 -17.09 1.43 0.17
CA LEU A 134 -16.85 1.59 1.60
C LEU A 134 -15.45 1.12 1.92
N GLY A 135 -14.61 1.99 2.49
CA GLY A 135 -13.22 1.66 2.76
C GLY A 135 -12.47 2.79 3.47
N ALA A 136 -11.18 2.56 3.70
CA ALA A 136 -10.30 3.60 4.21
C ALA A 136 -8.90 3.53 3.57
N LEU A 137 -8.25 4.69 3.53
CA LEU A 137 -6.86 4.85 3.14
C LEU A 137 -5.99 4.90 4.40
N VAL A 138 -4.94 4.09 4.43
CA VAL A 138 -3.86 4.20 5.41
C VAL A 138 -2.63 4.72 4.68
N ASP A 139 -2.34 6.00 4.89
CA ASP A 139 -1.25 6.69 4.21
C ASP A 139 0.12 6.44 4.88
N ALA A 140 1.17 6.95 4.24
CA ALA A 140 2.55 6.92 4.74
C ALA A 140 2.68 7.45 6.17
N ARG A 141 1.91 8.49 6.51
CA ARG A 141 1.99 9.14 7.82
C ARG A 141 1.37 8.25 8.90
N ALA A 142 0.21 7.67 8.65
CA ALA A 142 -0.43 6.71 9.55
C ALA A 142 0.51 5.51 9.81
N MET A 143 1.11 4.94 8.76
CA MET A 143 2.07 3.83 8.89
C MET A 143 3.33 4.17 9.70
N GLN A 144 3.75 5.44 9.73
CA GLN A 144 4.92 5.89 10.48
C GLN A 144 4.60 6.31 11.92
N THR A 145 3.38 6.79 12.17
CA THR A 145 2.98 7.38 13.46
C THR A 145 2.23 6.41 14.34
N LEU A 146 1.51 5.45 13.75
CA LEU A 146 0.81 4.42 14.50
C LEU A 146 1.77 3.28 14.90
N PRO A 147 1.60 2.70 16.10
CA PRO A 147 2.37 1.54 16.51
C PRO A 147 2.07 0.33 15.61
N VAL A 148 2.98 0.04 14.68
CA VAL A 148 2.96 -1.21 13.90
C VAL A 148 3.73 -2.27 14.68
N VAL A 149 3.05 -2.90 15.64
CA VAL A 149 3.61 -3.91 16.54
C VAL A 149 2.94 -5.25 16.25
N GLY A 150 3.31 -5.88 15.14
CA GLY A 150 2.82 -7.21 14.80
C GLY A 150 3.29 -8.28 15.78
N SER A 151 2.65 -9.46 15.74
CA SER A 151 3.05 -10.63 16.54
C SER A 151 4.49 -11.08 16.26
N ARG A 152 4.99 -10.87 15.04
CA ARG A 152 6.40 -11.03 14.66
C ARG A 152 6.78 -10.13 13.49
N GLY A 153 7.71 -9.20 13.68
CA GLY A 153 8.09 -8.24 12.64
C GLY A 153 7.21 -6.97 12.62
N ARG A 154 7.18 -6.28 11.48
CA ARG A 154 6.40 -5.06 11.24
C ARG A 154 5.68 -5.19 9.90
N SER A 155 4.38 -5.50 9.93
CA SER A 155 3.56 -5.61 8.72
C SER A 155 2.61 -4.42 8.63
N PRO A 156 2.54 -3.68 7.51
CA PRO A 156 1.56 -2.60 7.32
C PRO A 156 0.11 -3.07 7.50
N ILE A 157 -0.17 -4.33 7.14
CA ILE A 157 -1.52 -4.91 7.18
C ILE A 157 -2.02 -5.07 8.63
N ASP A 158 -1.13 -5.10 9.63
CA ASP A 158 -1.53 -5.14 11.05
C ASP A 158 -2.37 -3.91 11.44
N LEU A 159 -2.21 -2.79 10.71
CA LEU A 159 -3.04 -1.59 10.93
C LEU A 159 -4.48 -1.78 10.46
N VAL A 160 -4.75 -2.66 9.50
CA VAL A 160 -6.09 -2.92 8.97
C VAL A 160 -7.04 -3.35 10.08
N GLU A 161 -6.57 -4.23 10.96
CA GLU A 161 -7.34 -4.75 12.11
C GLU A 161 -7.71 -3.66 13.11
N VAL A 162 -6.88 -2.62 13.22
CA VAL A 162 -7.04 -1.55 14.23
C VAL A 162 -7.76 -0.34 13.65
N SER A 163 -7.61 -0.07 12.34
CA SER A 163 -8.06 1.18 11.71
C SER A 163 -9.33 1.06 10.88
N ILE A 164 -9.75 -0.16 10.50
CA ILE A 164 -10.86 -0.34 9.55
C ILE A 164 -12.13 -0.85 10.28
N PRO A 165 -13.22 -0.08 10.27
CA PRO A 165 -14.50 -0.55 10.82
C PRO A 165 -15.00 -1.81 10.13
N GLY A 166 -15.62 -2.71 10.91
CA GLY A 166 -16.16 -3.97 10.39
C GLY A 166 -15.13 -5.10 10.25
N VAL A 167 -13.84 -4.82 10.47
CA VAL A 167 -12.81 -5.83 10.61
C VAL A 167 -12.83 -6.38 12.03
N VAL A 168 -12.87 -7.70 12.16
CA VAL A 168 -12.92 -8.40 13.45
C VAL A 168 -11.89 -9.53 13.44
N ASP A 169 -10.94 -9.48 14.36
CA ASP A 169 -10.04 -10.59 14.67
C ASP A 169 -10.80 -11.65 15.50
N GLY A 170 -10.92 -12.86 14.93
CA GLY A 170 -11.58 -14.01 15.55
C GLY A 170 -10.80 -14.64 16.71
N GLY A 171 -9.59 -14.19 17.01
CA GLY A 171 -8.79 -14.62 18.16
C GLY A 171 -7.56 -15.46 17.81
N PRO A 172 -6.80 -15.92 18.81
CA PRO A 172 -5.44 -16.41 18.61
C PRO A 172 -5.36 -17.66 17.73
N LEU A 173 -4.34 -17.68 16.86
CA LEU A 173 -3.84 -18.87 16.19
C LEU A 173 -3.50 -19.95 17.24
N ASN A 174 -3.69 -21.23 16.88
CA ASN A 174 -3.24 -22.31 17.74
C ASN A 174 -1.69 -22.28 17.90
N SER A 175 -1.17 -23.10 18.81
CA SER A 175 0.28 -23.20 19.11
C SER A 175 1.20 -23.58 17.93
N THR A 176 0.63 -23.91 16.76
CA THR A 176 1.36 -24.20 15.51
C THR A 176 1.27 -23.07 14.48
N GLY A 177 0.64 -21.93 14.82
CA GLY A 177 0.41 -20.82 13.90
C GLY A 177 -0.71 -21.09 12.89
N ALA A 178 -1.54 -22.12 13.11
CA ALA A 178 -2.69 -22.43 12.29
C ALA A 178 -3.98 -21.88 12.94
N ASN A 179 -4.89 -21.36 12.13
CA ASN A 179 -6.22 -20.97 12.59
C ASN A 179 -6.87 -22.17 13.30
N ILE A 180 -7.35 -21.97 14.52
CA ILE A 180 -8.48 -22.77 15.03
C ILE A 180 -9.66 -22.41 14.10
N GLU A 181 -10.47 -23.36 13.66
CA GLU A 181 -11.63 -23.07 12.79
C GLU A 181 -12.40 -21.84 13.32
N GLY A 182 -12.42 -20.73 12.56
CA GLY A 182 -13.07 -19.47 12.93
C GLY A 182 -12.19 -18.39 13.59
N GLY A 183 -10.90 -18.63 13.84
CA GLY A 183 -9.97 -17.71 14.50
C GLY A 183 -9.13 -16.82 13.57
N GLY A 184 -9.64 -16.46 12.40
CA GLY A 184 -8.95 -15.55 11.47
C GLY A 184 -9.64 -14.18 11.40
N VAL A 185 -9.01 -13.22 10.72
CA VAL A 185 -9.55 -11.87 10.56
C VAL A 185 -10.68 -11.86 9.53
N SER A 186 -11.88 -11.48 9.95
CA SER A 186 -13.08 -11.38 9.11
C SER A 186 -13.47 -9.93 8.87
N VAL A 187 -14.17 -9.67 7.76
CA VAL A 187 -14.68 -8.32 7.43
C VAL A 187 -16.17 -8.41 7.23
N ASN A 188 -16.96 -7.64 7.98
CA ASN A 188 -18.42 -7.60 7.87
C ASN A 188 -19.09 -8.99 7.92
N GLY A 189 -18.51 -9.93 8.68
CA GLY A 189 -19.01 -11.30 8.81
C GLY A 189 -18.64 -12.23 7.64
N SER A 190 -17.72 -11.82 6.76
CA SER A 190 -17.17 -12.68 5.70
C SER A 190 -16.39 -13.86 6.26
N ARG A 191 -16.02 -14.80 5.39
CA ARG A 191 -14.99 -15.80 5.73
C ARG A 191 -13.67 -15.08 6.01
N ASP A 192 -12.88 -15.62 6.94
CA ASP A 192 -11.54 -15.15 7.30
C ASP A 192 -10.52 -15.21 6.13
N ARG A 193 -10.84 -16.03 5.13
CA ARG A 193 -10.09 -16.16 3.87
C ARG A 193 -10.59 -15.28 2.73
N ALA A 194 -11.66 -14.52 2.93
CA ALA A 194 -12.26 -13.67 1.90
C ALA A 194 -11.53 -12.32 1.80
N TRP A 195 -10.21 -12.37 1.59
CA TRP A 195 -9.36 -11.21 1.36
C TRP A 195 -8.74 -11.32 -0.03
N ASN A 196 -8.54 -10.18 -0.67
CA ASN A 196 -7.77 -10.08 -1.89
C ASN A 196 -6.67 -9.03 -1.70
N TYR A 197 -5.42 -9.42 -1.92
CA TYR A 197 -4.25 -8.54 -1.77
C TYR A 197 -3.61 -8.25 -3.12
N THR A 198 -3.51 -6.97 -3.47
CA THR A 198 -2.72 -6.53 -4.62
C THR A 198 -1.56 -5.66 -4.18
N LEU A 199 -0.40 -5.83 -4.82
CA LEU A 199 0.76 -4.96 -4.67
C LEU A 199 1.09 -4.36 -6.03
N ASP A 200 1.06 -3.04 -6.15
CA ASP A 200 1.31 -2.31 -7.40
C ASP A 200 0.43 -2.83 -8.56
N GLY A 201 -0.82 -3.19 -8.24
CA GLY A 201 -1.82 -3.76 -9.14
C GLY A 201 -1.71 -5.27 -9.40
N ILE A 202 -0.66 -5.94 -8.90
CA ILE A 202 -0.43 -7.37 -9.13
C ILE A 202 -1.07 -8.19 -7.99
N ASP A 203 -1.79 -9.26 -8.34
CA ASP A 203 -2.32 -10.22 -7.36
C ASP A 203 -1.18 -10.90 -6.58
N THR A 204 -1.27 -10.83 -5.26
CA THR A 204 -0.29 -11.41 -4.35
C THR A 204 -0.90 -12.48 -3.47
N ASN A 205 -2.10 -13.00 -3.73
CA ASN A 205 -2.70 -14.00 -2.84
C ASN A 205 -2.02 -15.38 -2.94
N GLU A 206 -1.93 -16.07 -1.81
CA GLU A 206 -1.52 -17.48 -1.77
C GLU A 206 -2.66 -18.37 -2.27
N THR A 207 -2.47 -19.08 -3.38
CA THR A 207 -3.52 -19.86 -4.05
C THR A 207 -4.04 -21.02 -3.19
N SER A 208 -3.21 -21.61 -2.32
CA SER A 208 -3.60 -22.76 -1.50
C SER A 208 -4.32 -22.41 -0.19
N ALA A 209 -4.12 -21.19 0.33
CA ALA A 209 -4.68 -20.72 1.59
C ALA A 209 -4.81 -19.18 1.58
N PRO A 210 -5.74 -18.60 0.79
CA PRO A 210 -5.95 -17.15 0.75
C PRO A 210 -6.44 -16.63 2.12
N GLY A 211 -6.09 -15.40 2.51
CA GLY A 211 -6.55 -14.78 3.77
C GLY A 211 -5.53 -13.84 4.42
N ALA A 212 -5.98 -13.03 5.41
CA ALA A 212 -5.17 -11.97 6.02
C ALA A 212 -3.87 -12.45 6.69
N ASN A 213 -3.87 -13.67 7.21
CA ASN A 213 -2.68 -14.28 7.80
C ASN A 213 -1.65 -14.77 6.77
N PHE A 214 -1.97 -14.72 5.47
CA PHE A 214 -1.21 -15.34 4.39
C PHE A 214 -0.98 -14.41 3.19
N SER A 215 -0.82 -13.10 3.39
CA SER A 215 -0.15 -12.31 2.35
C SER A 215 1.29 -12.86 2.21
N PRO A 216 1.67 -13.48 1.08
CA PRO A 216 2.97 -14.09 0.88
C PRO A 216 4.08 -13.05 0.79
N LEU A 217 3.75 -11.77 0.60
CA LEU A 217 4.71 -10.67 0.61
C LEU A 217 4.84 -10.07 2.00
N ARG A 218 6.00 -10.33 2.62
CA ARG A 218 6.44 -9.67 3.86
C ARG A 218 6.90 -8.25 3.56
N THR A 219 5.96 -7.36 3.29
CA THR A 219 6.22 -5.93 3.16
C THR A 219 6.51 -5.33 4.55
N ASN A 220 7.06 -4.12 4.58
CA ASN A 220 7.25 -3.37 5.81
C ASN A 220 6.74 -1.93 5.62
N PRO A 221 6.42 -1.21 6.71
CA PRO A 221 5.95 0.18 6.63
C PRO A 221 6.91 1.11 5.89
N ASP A 222 8.18 0.72 5.77
CA ASP A 222 9.22 1.50 5.13
C ASP A 222 9.34 1.27 3.62
N SER A 223 8.70 0.22 3.06
CA SER A 223 8.69 -0.10 1.64
C SER A 223 7.43 0.34 0.91
N ILE A 224 6.36 0.67 1.66
CA ILE A 224 5.02 0.97 1.15
C ILE A 224 4.75 2.47 1.30
N GLU A 225 4.14 3.09 0.28
CA GLU A 225 3.71 4.49 0.32
C GLU A 225 2.38 4.62 1.05
N GLY A 226 1.48 3.67 0.84
CA GLY A 226 0.23 3.52 1.57
C GLY A 226 -0.48 2.25 1.15
N PHE A 227 -1.64 2.02 1.75
CA PHE A 227 -2.57 1.03 1.25
C PHE A 227 -4.01 1.49 1.42
N ARG A 228 -4.89 1.02 0.54
CA ARG A 228 -6.33 1.23 0.64
C ARG A 228 -7.02 -0.09 0.89
N VAL A 229 -7.97 -0.08 1.81
CA VAL A 229 -8.84 -1.22 2.11
C VAL A 229 -10.25 -0.88 1.66
N ILE A 230 -10.83 -1.70 0.79
CA ILE A 230 -12.25 -1.61 0.38
C ILE A 230 -12.97 -2.82 0.99
N THR A 231 -13.94 -2.56 1.85
CA THR A 231 -14.69 -3.56 2.62
C THR A 231 -16.11 -3.80 2.10
N GLY A 232 -16.54 -3.03 1.10
CA GLY A 232 -17.87 -3.13 0.51
C GLY A 232 -18.01 -2.32 -0.77
N SER A 233 -18.96 -2.71 -1.61
CA SER A 233 -19.29 -2.06 -2.90
C SER A 233 -18.11 -1.91 -3.88
N ALA A 234 -17.06 -2.73 -3.75
CA ALA A 234 -15.89 -2.67 -4.61
C ALA A 234 -16.26 -2.79 -6.10
N GLY A 235 -15.60 -1.98 -6.94
CA GLY A 235 -15.73 -2.04 -8.39
C GLY A 235 -15.37 -3.41 -8.99
N ALA A 236 -15.92 -3.70 -10.16
CA ALA A 236 -15.75 -4.98 -10.85
C ALA A 236 -14.28 -5.30 -11.21
N GLU A 237 -13.44 -4.27 -11.30
CA GLU A 237 -12.01 -4.35 -11.58
C GLU A 237 -11.21 -5.08 -10.49
N TYR A 238 -11.71 -5.14 -9.25
CA TYR A 238 -11.03 -5.80 -8.13
C TYR A 238 -11.39 -7.29 -7.98
N GLY A 239 -12.21 -7.82 -8.89
CA GLY A 239 -12.62 -9.23 -8.88
C GLY A 239 -13.60 -9.56 -7.75
N VAL A 240 -13.75 -10.87 -7.47
CA VAL A 240 -14.79 -11.39 -6.56
C VAL A 240 -14.18 -11.78 -5.22
N THR A 241 -14.23 -10.87 -4.24
CA THR A 241 -14.06 -11.21 -2.82
C THR A 241 -15.26 -10.73 -2.03
N SER A 242 -15.67 -11.51 -1.02
CA SER A 242 -16.81 -11.18 -0.15
C SER A 242 -16.41 -10.48 1.15
N GLY A 243 -15.12 -10.33 1.45
CA GLY A 243 -14.62 -9.62 2.64
C GLY A 243 -13.99 -8.29 2.29
N ALA A 244 -12.68 -8.26 2.02
CA ALA A 244 -11.97 -7.03 1.73
C ALA A 244 -10.95 -7.13 0.59
N GLN A 245 -10.81 -6.02 -0.11
CA GLN A 245 -9.80 -5.74 -1.13
C GLN A 245 -8.73 -4.84 -0.51
N VAL A 246 -7.48 -5.28 -0.48
CA VAL A 246 -6.35 -4.54 0.08
C VAL A 246 -5.37 -4.23 -1.03
N ILE A 247 -5.26 -2.95 -1.35
CA ILE A 247 -4.44 -2.43 -2.45
C ILE A 247 -3.24 -1.73 -1.85
N LEU A 248 -2.06 -2.34 -1.99
CA LEU A 248 -0.79 -1.79 -1.52
C LEU A 248 -0.03 -1.16 -2.68
N GLU A 249 0.59 -0.01 -2.44
CA GLU A 249 1.47 0.66 -3.41
C GLU A 249 2.86 0.87 -2.80
N THR A 250 3.90 0.43 -3.50
CA THR A 250 5.30 0.58 -3.07
C THR A 250 5.79 2.02 -3.22
N ARG A 251 6.82 2.36 -2.44
CA ARG A 251 7.49 3.66 -2.58
C ARG A 251 8.34 3.70 -3.84
N SER A 252 8.36 4.85 -4.49
CA SER A 252 9.21 5.15 -5.64
C SER A 252 10.26 6.22 -5.31
N GLY A 253 11.28 6.35 -6.16
CA GLY A 253 12.31 7.38 -6.00
C GLY A 253 11.85 8.75 -6.51
N THR A 254 12.49 9.81 -6.03
CA THR A 254 12.19 11.21 -6.40
C THR A 254 13.39 11.90 -7.02
N ASN A 255 13.27 13.17 -7.44
CA ASN A 255 14.42 13.98 -7.88
C ASN A 255 15.44 14.29 -6.77
N ASP A 256 15.04 14.15 -5.52
CA ASP A 256 15.90 14.34 -4.37
C ASP A 256 16.31 12.98 -3.77
N PHE A 257 17.55 12.91 -3.30
CA PHE A 257 18.02 11.76 -2.54
C PHE A 257 17.45 11.81 -1.13
N HIS A 258 16.85 10.71 -0.71
CA HIS A 258 16.31 10.55 0.63
C HIS A 258 16.54 9.11 1.09
N GLY A 259 16.74 8.95 2.39
CA GLY A 259 16.93 7.62 2.96
C GLY A 259 16.76 7.62 4.46
N LYS A 260 16.59 6.42 5.01
CA LYS A 260 16.44 6.17 6.44
C LYS A 260 17.18 4.91 6.83
N LEU A 261 17.73 4.96 8.02
CA LEU A 261 18.25 3.81 8.75
C LEU A 261 17.35 3.62 9.97
N PHE A 262 16.95 2.38 10.24
CA PHE A 262 16.09 2.07 11.36
C PHE A 262 16.51 0.78 12.04
N TRP A 263 16.18 0.70 13.33
CA TRP A 263 16.36 -0.50 14.12
C TRP A 263 15.28 -0.57 15.18
N PHE A 264 14.51 -1.65 15.16
CA PHE A 264 13.50 -1.93 16.18
C PHE A 264 13.97 -3.09 17.07
N TYR A 265 13.72 -2.95 18.36
CA TYR A 265 14.08 -3.95 19.37
C TYR A 265 12.90 -4.21 20.29
N GLN A 266 12.59 -5.48 20.52
CA GLN A 266 11.65 -5.89 21.54
C GLN A 266 12.25 -6.99 22.38
N THR A 267 11.97 -6.94 23.68
CA THR A 267 12.47 -7.90 24.67
C THR A 267 11.43 -8.12 25.76
N PRO A 268 11.37 -9.31 26.38
CA PRO A 268 10.43 -9.58 27.46
C PRO A 268 10.63 -8.64 28.64
N GLY A 269 11.85 -8.12 28.84
CA GLY A 269 12.15 -7.20 29.94
C GLY A 269 11.33 -5.91 29.92
N LEU A 270 10.76 -5.52 28.77
CA LEU A 270 9.93 -4.34 28.61
C LEU A 270 8.42 -4.63 28.57
N ASN A 271 8.02 -5.91 28.63
CA ASN A 271 6.63 -6.34 28.53
C ASN A 271 6.08 -6.81 29.88
N ALA A 272 4.77 -6.89 30.05
CA ALA A 272 4.16 -7.61 31.17
C ALA A 272 4.21 -9.14 30.95
N ASN A 273 3.97 -9.94 31.99
CA ASN A 273 3.72 -11.38 31.82
C ASN A 273 2.23 -11.60 31.55
N ASP A 274 1.90 -12.66 30.83
CA ASP A 274 0.52 -13.05 30.56
C ASP A 274 -0.21 -13.41 31.88
N PRO A 275 -1.44 -12.93 32.12
CA PRO A 275 -2.24 -13.30 33.29
C PRO A 275 -2.33 -14.82 33.52
N ALA A 276 -2.48 -15.62 32.46
CA ALA A 276 -2.54 -17.08 32.57
C ALA A 276 -1.22 -17.69 33.07
N ASN A 277 -0.08 -17.14 32.64
CA ASN A 277 1.23 -17.56 33.15
C ASN A 277 1.41 -17.14 34.62
N ILE A 278 0.93 -15.96 35.00
CA ILE A 278 0.98 -15.48 36.40
C ILE A 278 0.18 -16.44 37.29
N GLU A 279 -1.03 -16.81 36.88
CA GLU A 279 -1.89 -17.76 37.62
C GLU A 279 -1.25 -19.15 37.71
N ALA A 280 -0.70 -19.66 36.61
CA ALA A 280 -0.01 -20.95 36.55
C ALA A 280 1.40 -20.94 37.18
N LYS A 281 1.87 -19.80 37.72
CA LYS A 281 3.23 -19.60 38.25
C LYS A 281 4.33 -19.94 37.23
N LEU A 282 4.06 -19.70 35.95
CA LEU A 282 4.97 -19.91 34.84
C LEU A 282 5.81 -18.65 34.57
N PRO A 283 7.09 -18.81 34.20
CA PRO A 283 7.92 -17.69 33.82
C PRO A 283 7.40 -17.03 32.54
N ARG A 284 7.73 -15.75 32.36
CA ARG A 284 7.42 -15.03 31.13
C ARG A 284 8.11 -15.70 29.93
N PRO A 285 7.38 -16.00 28.84
CA PRO A 285 7.98 -16.49 27.61
C PRO A 285 9.05 -15.52 27.10
N GLN A 286 10.17 -16.06 26.63
CA GLN A 286 11.17 -15.29 25.95
C GLN A 286 10.69 -14.95 24.54
N PHE A 287 10.71 -13.67 24.19
CA PHE A 287 10.49 -13.14 22.86
C PHE A 287 11.40 -11.93 22.65
N ILE A 288 12.51 -12.16 21.98
CA ILE A 288 13.51 -11.13 21.66
C ILE A 288 13.52 -10.97 20.15
N GLN A 289 13.27 -9.78 19.65
CA GLN A 289 13.37 -9.48 18.21
C GLN A 289 14.21 -8.24 17.92
N HIS A 290 14.99 -8.33 16.85
CA HIS A 290 15.78 -7.26 16.26
C HIS A 290 15.38 -7.09 14.80
N ILE A 291 15.07 -5.85 14.43
CA ILE A 291 14.64 -5.50 13.08
C ILE A 291 15.48 -4.33 12.55
N PRO A 292 16.75 -4.57 12.18
CA PRO A 292 17.54 -3.55 11.50
C PRO A 292 17.13 -3.47 10.03
N GLY A 293 17.19 -2.27 9.47
CA GLY A 293 16.92 -2.06 8.07
C GLY A 293 17.24 -0.65 7.61
N PHE A 294 17.09 -0.47 6.30
CA PHE A 294 17.29 0.81 5.65
C PHE A 294 16.41 0.94 4.43
N SER A 295 16.17 2.18 4.01
CA SER A 295 15.69 2.45 2.66
C SER A 295 16.39 3.67 2.09
N VAL A 296 16.55 3.69 0.78
CA VAL A 296 17.16 4.80 0.02
C VAL A 296 16.44 4.95 -1.31
N GLY A 297 16.12 6.18 -1.67
CA GLY A 297 15.52 6.53 -2.95
C GLY A 297 16.14 7.80 -3.53
N GLY A 298 16.04 7.94 -4.84
CA GLY A 298 16.54 9.12 -5.54
C GLY A 298 16.57 8.95 -7.07
N PRO A 299 17.13 9.91 -7.79
CA PRO A 299 17.23 9.85 -9.24
C PRO A 299 18.47 9.04 -9.68
N ILE A 300 18.29 8.20 -10.70
CA ILE A 300 19.41 7.75 -11.54
C ILE A 300 19.71 8.85 -12.57
N PHE A 301 18.64 9.31 -13.25
CA PHE A 301 18.65 10.46 -14.14
C PHE A 301 17.51 11.40 -13.73
N LYS A 302 17.86 12.62 -13.30
CA LYS A 302 16.85 13.60 -12.87
C LYS A 302 15.78 13.81 -13.95
N ASN A 303 14.55 13.95 -13.49
CA ASN A 303 13.35 14.13 -14.32
C ASN A 303 13.04 12.98 -15.29
N LYS A 304 13.67 11.80 -15.14
CA LYS A 304 13.51 10.69 -16.09
C LYS A 304 13.48 9.31 -15.45
N THR A 305 14.44 8.99 -14.60
CA THR A 305 14.60 7.63 -14.07
C THR A 305 15.01 7.69 -12.62
N PHE A 306 14.28 6.95 -11.80
CA PHE A 306 14.37 6.96 -10.35
C PHE A 306 14.58 5.55 -9.83
N PHE A 307 15.16 5.44 -8.64
CA PHE A 307 15.30 4.17 -7.94
C PHE A 307 14.80 4.31 -6.51
N PHE A 308 14.33 3.20 -5.97
CA PHE A 308 14.05 3.04 -4.55
C PHE A 308 14.48 1.64 -4.12
N VAL A 309 15.16 1.55 -2.98
CA VAL A 309 15.65 0.30 -2.39
C VAL A 309 15.25 0.29 -0.94
N ASN A 310 14.63 -0.81 -0.49
CA ASN A 310 14.33 -1.08 0.91
C ASN A 310 14.87 -2.46 1.28
N MET A 311 15.48 -2.57 2.47
CA MET A 311 15.95 -3.84 3.00
C MET A 311 15.73 -3.88 4.51
N GLN A 312 15.10 -4.96 4.97
CA GLN A 312 14.82 -5.21 6.39
C GLN A 312 15.23 -6.64 6.73
N PHE A 313 15.85 -6.82 7.90
CA PHE A 313 16.16 -8.13 8.44
C PHE A 313 15.34 -8.37 9.70
N LEU A 314 14.80 -9.58 9.88
CA LEU A 314 14.10 -9.97 11.09
C LEU A 314 14.88 -11.10 11.76
N HIS A 315 15.46 -10.80 12.93
CA HIS A 315 16.07 -11.82 13.79
C HIS A 315 15.24 -11.91 15.06
N ALA A 316 14.60 -13.05 15.28
CA ALA A 316 13.75 -13.28 16.44
C ALA A 316 14.10 -14.61 17.13
N SER A 317 14.12 -14.58 18.45
CA SER A 317 14.22 -15.75 19.32
C SER A 317 12.99 -15.80 20.21
N GLN A 318 12.28 -16.94 20.20
CA GLN A 318 11.03 -17.12 20.91
C GLN A 318 10.98 -18.47 21.61
N THR A 319 10.43 -18.50 22.83
CA THR A 319 10.04 -19.72 23.52
C THR A 319 8.53 -19.79 23.60
N PHE A 320 7.96 -20.96 23.32
CA PHE A 320 6.53 -21.21 23.51
C PHE A 320 6.32 -22.11 24.72
N THR A 321 5.32 -21.79 25.53
CA THR A 321 4.80 -22.73 26.52
C THR A 321 3.88 -23.69 25.79
N VAL A 322 4.22 -24.98 25.79
CA VAL A 322 3.40 -26.03 25.17
C VAL A 322 2.77 -26.89 26.26
N ASN A 323 1.44 -26.96 26.27
CA ASN A 323 0.72 -27.98 27.02
C ASN A 323 0.65 -29.23 26.14
N SER A 324 1.23 -30.33 26.62
CA SER A 324 1.19 -31.60 25.93
C SER A 324 0.53 -32.65 26.81
N LEU A 325 -0.35 -33.44 26.22
CA LEU A 325 -0.87 -34.65 26.86
C LEU A 325 0.29 -35.62 26.99
N VAL A 326 0.72 -35.85 28.22
CA VAL A 326 1.73 -36.86 28.54
C VAL A 326 1.05 -38.06 29.17
N TYR A 327 1.57 -39.25 28.91
CA TYR A 327 1.11 -40.45 29.61
C TYR A 327 1.18 -40.22 31.11
N THR A 328 0.11 -40.65 31.80
CA THR A 328 0.09 -40.72 33.26
C THR A 328 1.25 -41.61 33.73
N GLN A 329 1.71 -41.41 34.96
CA GLN A 329 2.82 -42.19 35.51
C GLN A 329 2.52 -43.70 35.47
N GLN A 330 1.26 -44.10 35.66
CA GLN A 330 0.82 -45.50 35.56
C GLN A 330 0.93 -46.04 34.13
N ALA A 331 0.45 -45.27 33.13
CA ALA A 331 0.55 -45.65 31.73
C ALA A 331 2.02 -45.78 31.27
N ARG A 332 2.93 -44.95 31.80
CA ARG A 332 4.39 -45.07 31.53
C ARG A 332 5.01 -46.32 32.13
N LEU A 333 4.43 -46.85 33.21
CA LEU A 333 4.87 -48.09 33.88
C LEU A 333 4.21 -49.33 33.28
N GLY A 334 3.41 -49.19 32.22
CA GLY A 334 2.67 -50.30 31.59
C GLY A 334 1.40 -50.69 32.34
N ASN A 335 1.00 -49.92 33.35
CA ASN A 335 -0.26 -50.09 34.06
C ASN A 335 -1.31 -49.23 33.37
N ILE A 336 -2.02 -49.84 32.42
CA ILE A 336 -3.26 -49.31 31.83
C ILE A 336 -4.45 -49.63 32.71
#